data_AF-A1VTS0-F1
#
_entry.id   AF-A1VTS0-F1
#
_cell.length_a   1.000
_cell.length_b   1.000
_cell.length_c   1.000
_cell.angle_alpha   90.00
_cell.angle_beta   90.00
_cell.angle_gamma   90.00
#
_symmetry.space_group_name_H-M   'P 1'
#
loop_
_entity.id
_entity.type
_entity.pdbx_description
1 polymer ?
#
loop_
_entity_poly.entity_id
_entity_poly.type
_entity_poly.pdbx_seq_one_letter_code
_entity_poly.pdbx_strand_id
1 'polypeptide(L)'
;MLAACHERVERMLALQAKLQQYLLDKGCDEPARQAARDVMRYFDLAAPLHHQDEELHVFPPLLAGPDAALRELAGRLAQDHRQMEVAWIEARRTLQAIADSLDSGWTPLTPEQTAALDEFAALYRRHLDDENNSAYPAAQATLLPEAVQAMSEDMMQRRGVAPKTQEPQAGAVLKAKYAP
;
A
#
# COMPACT_ATOMS: atom_id res chain seq x y z
N MET A 1 -10.98 -2.28 -3.12
CA MET A 1 -9.90 -1.33 -3.47
C MET A 1 -8.73 -1.44 -2.50
N LEU A 2 -8.97 -1.40 -1.19
CA LEU A 2 -7.92 -1.56 -0.17
C LEU A 2 -7.20 -2.93 -0.22
N ALA A 3 -7.93 -4.04 -0.36
CA ALA A 3 -7.32 -5.38 -0.51
C ALA A 3 -6.35 -5.49 -1.71
N ALA A 4 -6.65 -4.82 -2.83
CA ALA A 4 -5.77 -4.81 -4.01
C ALA A 4 -4.51 -3.95 -3.81
N CYS A 5 -4.54 -3.00 -2.86
CA CYS A 5 -3.34 -2.26 -2.44
C CYS A 5 -2.39 -3.17 -1.65
N HIS A 6 -2.90 -4.00 -0.74
CA HIS A 6 -2.07 -4.92 0.06
C HIS A 6 -1.32 -5.94 -0.81
N GLU A 7 -1.98 -6.52 -1.81
CA GLU A 7 -1.30 -7.42 -2.74
C GLU A 7 -0.11 -6.74 -3.44
N ARG A 8 -0.18 -5.42 -3.68
CA ARG A 8 0.94 -4.69 -4.30
C ARG A 8 2.06 -4.46 -3.31
N VAL A 9 1.77 -4.15 -2.05
CA VAL A 9 2.77 -4.07 -0.98
C VAL A 9 3.49 -5.41 -0.86
N GLU A 10 2.74 -6.51 -0.72
CA GLU A 10 3.29 -7.87 -0.60
C GLU A 10 4.19 -8.25 -1.78
N ARG A 11 3.78 -7.93 -3.01
CA ARG A 11 4.60 -8.18 -4.20
C ARG A 11 5.93 -7.42 -4.15
N MET A 12 5.94 -6.18 -3.67
CA MET A 12 7.17 -5.37 -3.58
C MET A 12 8.08 -5.86 -2.45
N LEU A 13 7.52 -6.27 -1.31
CA LEU A 13 8.28 -6.93 -0.24
C LEU A 13 8.90 -8.25 -0.72
N ALA A 14 8.14 -9.06 -1.47
CA ALA A 14 8.64 -10.28 -2.07
C ALA A 14 9.73 -10.01 -3.12
N LEU A 15 9.61 -8.93 -3.90
CA LEU A 15 10.65 -8.51 -4.84
C LEU A 15 11.92 -8.08 -4.10
N GLN A 16 11.81 -7.32 -3.01
CA GLN A 16 12.95 -6.96 -2.16
C GLN A 16 13.65 -8.19 -1.60
N ALA A 17 12.91 -9.17 -1.06
CA ALA A 17 13.50 -10.40 -0.54
C ALA A 17 14.22 -11.20 -1.63
N LYS A 18 13.63 -11.30 -2.84
CA LYS A 18 14.28 -11.94 -3.99
C LYS A 18 15.52 -11.19 -4.45
N LEU A 19 15.51 -9.87 -4.41
CA LEU A 19 16.68 -9.04 -4.72
C LEU A 19 17.82 -9.33 -3.73
N GLN A 20 17.55 -9.37 -2.42
CA GLN A 20 18.57 -9.70 -1.42
C GLN A 20 19.23 -11.06 -1.70
N GLN A 21 18.43 -12.09 -2.00
CA GLN A 21 18.97 -13.41 -2.36
C GLN A 21 19.75 -13.38 -3.69
N TYR A 22 19.23 -12.68 -4.70
CA TYR A 22 19.88 -12.56 -6.00
C TYR A 22 21.27 -11.93 -5.90
N LEU A 23 21.41 -10.90 -5.06
CA LEU A 23 22.69 -10.22 -4.82
C LEU A 23 23.74 -11.14 -4.19
N LEU A 24 23.33 -12.09 -3.35
CA LEU A 24 24.22 -13.11 -2.78
C LEU A 24 24.65 -14.13 -3.82
N ASP A 25 23.72 -14.57 -4.67
CA ASP A 25 23.95 -15.67 -5.61
C ASP A 25 24.68 -15.22 -6.89
N LYS A 26 24.36 -14.02 -7.38
CA LYS A 26 24.77 -13.53 -8.71
C LYS A 26 25.48 -12.19 -8.71
N GLY A 27 25.43 -11.45 -7.60
CA GLY A 27 25.91 -10.08 -7.53
C GLY A 27 24.94 -9.07 -8.14
N CYS A 28 25.42 -7.85 -8.36
CA CYS A 28 24.60 -6.75 -8.86
C CYS A 28 24.81 -6.53 -10.36
N ASP A 29 23.83 -6.95 -11.14
CA ASP A 29 23.70 -6.71 -12.58
C ASP A 29 22.45 -5.84 -12.88
N GLU A 30 22.17 -5.62 -14.16
CA GLU A 30 21.04 -4.77 -14.56
C GLU A 30 19.67 -5.25 -14.02
N PRO A 31 19.33 -6.55 -14.04
CA PRO A 31 18.16 -7.08 -13.33
C PRO A 31 18.09 -6.68 -11.85
N ALA A 32 19.19 -6.79 -11.10
CA ALA A 32 19.21 -6.42 -9.69
C ALA A 32 18.97 -4.91 -9.50
N ARG A 33 19.62 -4.07 -10.32
CA ARG A 33 19.42 -2.62 -10.31
C ARG A 33 17.99 -2.22 -10.63
N GLN A 34 17.37 -2.89 -11.60
CA GLN A 34 15.99 -2.64 -11.97
C GLN A 34 15.01 -3.03 -10.85
N ALA A 35 15.22 -4.18 -10.22
CA ALA A 35 14.41 -4.58 -9.06
C ALA A 35 14.50 -3.56 -7.93
N ALA A 36 15.69 -3.02 -7.63
CA ALA A 36 15.86 -1.98 -6.63
C ALA A 36 15.07 -0.70 -6.98
N ARG A 37 15.14 -0.25 -8.25
CA ARG A 37 14.37 0.90 -8.73
C ARG A 37 12.86 0.68 -8.64
N ASP A 38 12.37 -0.51 -8.97
CA ASP A 38 10.94 -0.81 -8.88
C ASP A 38 10.43 -0.82 -7.45
N VAL A 39 11.19 -1.41 -6.51
CA VAL A 39 10.88 -1.35 -5.08
C VAL A 39 10.86 0.10 -4.59
N MET A 40 11.89 0.89 -4.91
CA MET A 40 11.95 2.31 -4.52
C MET A 40 10.76 3.11 -5.07
N ARG A 41 10.45 2.96 -6.36
CA ARG A 41 9.34 3.69 -6.99
C ARG A 41 8.00 3.40 -6.31
N TYR A 42 7.78 2.18 -5.85
CA TYR A 42 6.55 1.84 -5.16
C TYR A 42 6.47 2.51 -3.78
N PHE A 43 7.50 2.35 -2.94
CA PHE A 43 7.48 2.88 -1.59
C PHE A 43 7.67 4.40 -1.53
N ASP A 44 8.25 5.03 -2.56
CA ASP A 44 8.33 6.49 -2.66
C ASP A 44 6.98 7.14 -3.05
N LEU A 45 6.13 6.44 -3.82
CA LEU A 45 4.95 7.05 -4.45
C LEU A 45 3.62 6.44 -4.01
N ALA A 46 3.52 5.11 -4.04
CA ALA A 46 2.25 4.43 -3.85
C ALA A 46 1.95 4.12 -2.38
N ALA A 47 2.97 3.73 -1.61
CA ALA A 47 2.79 3.42 -0.18
C ALA A 47 2.33 4.63 0.65
N PRO A 48 2.86 5.86 0.47
CA PRO A 48 2.37 7.02 1.23
C PRO A 48 0.90 7.34 0.93
N LEU A 49 0.47 7.18 -0.33
CA LEU A 49 -0.94 7.37 -0.71
C LEU A 49 -1.86 6.30 -0.11
N HIS A 50 -1.36 5.08 0.08
CA HIS A 50 -2.08 4.01 0.74
C HIS A 50 -2.30 4.30 2.23
N HIS A 51 -1.23 4.67 2.95
CA HIS A 51 -1.31 5.09 4.35
C HIS A 51 -2.26 6.28 4.53
N GLN A 52 -2.20 7.25 3.61
CA GLN A 52 -3.10 8.40 3.63
C GLN A 52 -4.57 7.99 3.49
N ASP A 53 -4.89 6.97 2.70
CA ASP A 53 -6.27 6.50 2.58
C ASP A 53 -6.77 5.87 3.87
N GLU A 54 -5.92 5.10 4.55
CA GLU A 54 -6.26 4.48 5.83
C GLU A 54 -6.49 5.53 6.91
N GLU A 55 -5.59 6.51 7.00
CA GLU A 55 -5.68 7.59 7.97
C GLU A 55 -6.90 8.49 7.76
N LEU A 56 -7.38 8.63 6.52
CA LEU A 56 -8.57 9.42 6.20
C LEU A 56 -9.87 8.63 6.35
N HIS A 57 -9.87 7.33 6.07
CA HIS A 57 -11.13 6.59 5.89
C HIS A 57 -11.28 5.33 6.71
N VAL A 58 -10.18 4.67 7.09
CA VAL A 58 -10.23 3.40 7.82
C VAL A 58 -10.07 3.63 9.31
N PHE A 59 -9.07 4.40 9.74
CA PHE A 59 -8.79 4.62 11.16
C PHE A 59 -9.81 5.53 11.87
N PRO A 60 -10.33 6.62 11.26
CA PRO A 60 -11.30 7.49 11.94
C PRO A 60 -12.56 6.79 12.48
N PRO A 61 -13.28 5.93 11.72
CA PRO A 61 -14.45 5.25 12.26
C PRO A 61 -14.09 4.28 13.39
N LEU A 62 -12.93 3.63 13.35
CA LEU A 62 -12.45 2.76 14.44
C LEU A 62 -12.17 3.56 15.72
N LEU A 63 -11.53 4.73 15.57
CA LEU A 63 -11.23 5.64 16.67
C LEU A 63 -12.49 6.23 17.33
N ALA A 64 -13.54 6.47 16.55
CA ALA A 64 -14.83 6.97 17.05
C ALA A 64 -15.72 5.86 17.63
N GLY A 65 -15.41 4.60 17.34
CA GLY A 65 -16.19 3.43 17.76
C GLY A 65 -16.10 3.14 19.27
N PRO A 66 -17.06 2.36 19.82
CA PRO A 66 -17.12 2.06 21.25
C PRO A 66 -16.06 1.04 21.72
N ASP A 67 -15.49 0.24 20.82
CA ASP A 67 -14.52 -0.81 21.16
C ASP A 67 -13.12 -0.23 21.46
N ALA A 68 -12.66 -0.40 22.71
CA ALA A 68 -11.37 0.10 23.15
C ALA A 68 -10.16 -0.56 22.46
N ALA A 69 -10.25 -1.85 22.15
CA ALA A 69 -9.17 -2.58 21.49
C ALA A 69 -8.98 -2.09 20.06
N LEU A 70 -10.08 -1.82 19.35
CA LEU A 70 -10.02 -1.26 17.99
C LEU A 70 -9.47 0.17 17.95
N ARG A 71 -9.77 1.00 18.97
CA ARG A 71 -9.16 2.33 19.09
C ARG A 71 -7.66 2.26 19.32
N GLU A 72 -7.21 1.38 20.21
CA GLU A 72 -5.79 1.17 20.47
C GLU A 72 -5.07 0.65 19.21
N LEU A 73 -5.68 -0.32 18.52
CA LEU A 73 -5.18 -0.85 17.25
C LEU A 73 -5.00 0.26 16.22
N ALA A 74 -6.03 1.08 15.97
CA ALA A 74 -5.95 2.17 15.00
C ALA A 74 -4.86 3.20 15.36
N GLY A 75 -4.72 3.55 16.65
CA GLY A 75 -3.65 4.43 17.11
C GLY A 75 -2.25 3.83 16.90
N ARG A 76 -2.11 2.51 17.09
CA ARG A 76 -0.86 1.78 16.86
C ARG A 76 -0.53 1.67 15.38
N LEU A 77 -1.50 1.39 14.50
CA LEU A 77 -1.28 1.34 13.05
C LEU A 77 -0.81 2.69 12.49
N ALA A 78 -1.41 3.80 12.94
CA ALA A 78 -0.94 5.15 12.58
C ALA A 78 0.49 5.45 13.10
N GLN A 79 0.90 4.84 14.21
CA GLN A 79 2.28 4.93 14.69
C GLN A 79 3.23 4.03 13.89
N ASP A 80 2.76 2.85 13.45
CA ASP A 80 3.50 1.95 12.59
C ASP A 80 3.80 2.64 11.23
N HIS A 81 2.86 3.41 10.65
CA HIS A 81 3.14 4.23 9.45
C HIS A 81 4.34 5.16 9.62
N ARG A 82 4.41 5.89 10.75
CA ARG A 82 5.57 6.75 11.05
C ARG A 82 6.86 5.96 11.21
N GLN A 83 6.79 4.77 11.80
CA GLN A 83 7.97 3.89 11.92
C GLN A 83 8.43 3.40 10.55
N MET A 84 7.50 3.08 9.65
CA MET A 84 7.83 2.71 8.27
C MET A 84 8.47 3.86 7.50
N GLU A 85 7.99 5.09 7.65
CA GLU A 85 8.62 6.27 7.04
C GLU A 85 10.07 6.46 7.51
N VAL A 86 10.31 6.28 8.82
CA VAL A 86 11.68 6.36 9.38
C VAL A 86 12.55 5.22 8.89
N ALA A 87 12.07 3.98 8.94
CA ALA A 87 12.80 2.80 8.46
C ALA A 87 13.09 2.88 6.95
N TRP A 88 12.18 3.50 6.19
CA TRP A 88 12.35 3.67 4.75
C TRP A 88 13.59 4.48 4.38
N ILE A 89 14.03 5.43 5.23
CA ILE A 89 15.21 6.26 4.93
C ILE A 89 16.45 5.40 4.67
N GLU A 90 16.70 4.40 5.51
CA GLU A 90 17.88 3.54 5.37
C GLU A 90 17.68 2.42 4.35
N ALA A 91 16.48 1.82 4.30
CA ALA A 91 16.13 0.85 3.27
C ALA A 91 16.27 1.44 1.86
N ARG A 92 15.75 2.66 1.66
CA ARG A 92 15.85 3.39 0.39
C ARG A 92 17.30 3.72 0.04
N ARG A 93 18.12 4.17 1.01
CA ARG A 93 19.55 4.43 0.79
C ARG A 93 20.26 3.18 0.28
N THR A 94 19.97 2.03 0.89
CA THR A 94 20.53 0.73 0.49
C THR A 94 20.11 0.36 -0.93
N LEU A 95 18.82 0.49 -1.25
CA LEU A 95 18.30 0.22 -2.60
C LEU A 95 18.86 1.17 -3.65
N GLN A 96 19.08 2.44 -3.30
CA GLN A 96 19.69 3.42 -4.19
C GLN A 96 21.14 3.04 -4.51
N ALA A 97 21.92 2.61 -3.52
CA ALA A 97 23.30 2.15 -3.73
C ALA A 97 23.35 0.91 -4.64
N ILE A 98 22.38 -0.01 -4.53
CA ILE A 98 22.24 -1.12 -5.47
C ILE A 98 21.94 -0.58 -6.87
N ALA A 99 20.92 0.27 -7.01
CA ALA A 99 20.46 0.80 -8.29
C ALA A 99 21.55 1.58 -9.06
N ASP A 100 22.45 2.25 -8.35
CA ASP A 100 23.53 3.08 -8.91
C ASP A 100 24.86 2.31 -9.05
N SER A 101 24.89 1.02 -8.70
CA SER A 101 26.11 0.21 -8.76
C SER A 101 26.62 0.03 -10.20
N LEU A 102 27.93 0.18 -10.39
CA LEU A 102 28.59 -0.08 -11.68
C LEU A 102 28.93 -1.56 -11.83
N ASP A 103 28.93 -2.07 -13.06
CA ASP A 103 29.11 -3.50 -13.38
C ASP A 103 30.39 -4.14 -12.80
N SER A 104 31.46 -3.37 -12.59
CA SER A 104 32.73 -3.84 -12.02
C SER A 104 32.97 -3.43 -10.56
N GLY A 105 32.00 -2.76 -9.93
CA GLY A 105 32.14 -2.13 -8.60
C GLY A 105 31.22 -2.67 -7.51
N TRP A 106 30.52 -3.78 -7.76
CA TRP A 106 29.61 -4.35 -6.75
C TRP A 106 30.37 -4.78 -5.50
N THR A 107 29.88 -4.28 -4.36
CA THR A 107 30.28 -4.74 -3.03
C THR A 107 29.05 -5.35 -2.37
N PRO A 108 29.11 -6.58 -1.82
CA PRO A 108 28.01 -7.18 -1.10
C PRO A 108 27.47 -6.27 0.01
N LEU A 109 26.17 -6.36 0.27
CA LEU A 109 25.53 -5.60 1.34
C LEU A 109 26.19 -5.91 2.68
N THR A 110 26.37 -4.87 3.50
CA THR A 110 26.83 -5.06 4.88
C THR A 110 25.70 -5.66 5.72
N PRO A 111 26.00 -6.28 6.88
CA PRO A 111 24.98 -6.79 7.78
C PRO A 111 23.94 -5.74 8.18
N GLU A 112 24.35 -4.47 8.35
CA GLU A 112 23.48 -3.36 8.70
C GLU A 112 22.53 -3.00 7.56
N GLN A 113 23.01 -3.03 6.31
CA GLN A 113 22.18 -2.79 5.13
C GLN A 113 21.14 -3.89 4.93
N THR A 114 21.53 -5.15 5.13
CA THR A 114 20.60 -6.28 5.12
C THR A 114 19.57 -6.15 6.24
N ALA A 115 20.01 -5.82 7.46
CA ALA A 115 19.11 -5.62 8.59
C ALA A 115 18.09 -4.50 8.33
N ALA A 116 18.50 -3.37 7.75
CA ALA A 116 17.59 -2.26 7.42
C ALA A 116 16.48 -2.68 6.45
N LEU A 117 16.81 -3.49 5.44
CA LEU A 117 15.81 -4.04 4.49
C LEU A 117 14.87 -5.03 5.19
N ASP A 118 15.42 -5.92 6.02
CA ASP A 118 14.65 -6.95 6.73
C ASP A 118 13.71 -6.37 7.79
N GLU A 119 14.18 -5.37 8.56
CA GLU A 119 13.39 -4.64 9.55
C GLU A 119 12.22 -3.90 8.89
N PHE A 120 12.48 -3.20 7.78
CA PHE A 120 11.44 -2.53 7.00
C PHE A 120 10.37 -3.53 6.50
N ALA A 121 10.79 -4.67 5.98
CA ALA A 121 9.86 -5.71 5.52
C ALA A 121 9.13 -6.40 6.67
N ALA A 122 9.72 -6.53 7.85
CA ALA A 122 9.07 -7.08 9.04
C ALA A 122 7.98 -6.14 9.58
N LEU A 123 8.24 -4.83 9.61
CA LEU A 123 7.25 -3.82 10.01
C LEU A 123 6.00 -3.89 9.13
N TYR A 124 6.17 -3.90 7.81
CA TYR A 124 5.04 -4.03 6.89
C TYR A 124 4.27 -5.34 7.06
N ARG A 125 4.95 -6.48 7.20
CA ARG A 125 4.25 -7.78 7.36
C ARG A 125 3.34 -7.79 8.59
N ARG A 126 3.87 -7.35 9.74
CA ARG A 126 3.07 -7.24 10.97
C ARG A 126 1.89 -6.29 10.81
N HIS A 127 2.13 -5.15 10.18
CA HIS A 127 1.10 -4.13 9.95
C HIS A 127 -0.03 -4.65 9.06
N LEU A 128 0.31 -5.24 7.91
CA LEU A 128 -0.65 -5.83 6.99
C LEU A 128 -1.47 -6.94 7.64
N ASP A 129 -0.85 -7.77 8.49
CA ASP A 129 -1.57 -8.81 9.24
C ASP A 129 -2.63 -8.22 10.17
N ASP A 130 -2.29 -7.17 10.90
CA ASP A 130 -3.22 -6.47 11.80
C ASP A 130 -4.35 -5.79 11.02
N GLU A 131 -4.05 -5.18 9.88
CA GLU A 131 -5.05 -4.55 9.04
C GLU A 131 -6.02 -5.55 8.41
N ASN A 132 -5.47 -6.58 7.76
CA ASN A 132 -6.24 -7.60 7.05
C ASN A 132 -7.17 -8.37 7.98
N ASN A 133 -6.68 -8.73 9.17
CA ASN A 133 -7.40 -9.62 10.07
C ASN A 133 -8.29 -8.86 11.07
N SER A 134 -8.05 -7.56 11.30
CA SER A 134 -8.76 -6.80 12.34
C SER A 134 -9.29 -5.46 11.87
N ALA A 135 -8.42 -4.53 11.45
CA ALA A 135 -8.85 -3.15 11.19
C ALA A 135 -9.85 -3.05 10.02
N TYR A 136 -9.56 -3.73 8.90
CA TYR A 136 -10.39 -3.67 7.71
C TYR A 136 -11.75 -4.34 7.90
N PRO A 137 -11.84 -5.59 8.44
CA PRO A 137 -13.15 -6.18 8.75
C PRO A 137 -13.99 -5.30 9.68
N ALA A 138 -13.37 -4.70 10.70
CA ALA A 138 -14.09 -3.84 11.65
C ALA A 138 -14.57 -2.52 11.02
N ALA A 139 -13.74 -1.89 10.18
CA ALA A 139 -14.13 -0.68 9.46
C ALA A 139 -15.27 -0.98 8.47
N GLN A 140 -15.19 -2.09 7.72
CA GLN A 140 -16.24 -2.50 6.79
C GLN A 140 -17.58 -2.79 7.49
N ALA A 141 -17.55 -3.33 8.70
CA ALA A 141 -18.76 -3.59 9.48
C ALA A 141 -19.48 -2.31 9.95
N THR A 142 -18.82 -1.15 9.91
CA THR A 142 -19.35 0.12 10.43
C THR A 142 -19.60 1.17 9.34
N LEU A 143 -18.93 1.07 8.18
CA LEU A 143 -19.06 2.04 7.09
C LEU A 143 -20.40 1.90 6.37
N LEU A 144 -21.12 3.03 6.26
CA LEU A 144 -22.31 3.15 5.43
C LEU A 144 -21.95 3.13 3.93
N PRO A 145 -22.84 2.66 3.03
CA PRO A 145 -22.59 2.64 1.59
C PRO A 145 -22.16 3.99 1.01
N GLU A 146 -22.74 5.09 1.49
CA GLU A 146 -22.41 6.45 1.06
C GLU A 146 -20.98 6.84 1.47
N ALA A 147 -20.54 6.42 2.67
CA ALA A 147 -19.17 6.65 3.13
C ALA A 147 -18.17 5.84 2.31
N VAL A 148 -18.51 4.61 1.92
CA VAL A 148 -17.69 3.77 1.03
C VAL A 148 -17.55 4.42 -0.36
N GLN A 149 -18.63 5.00 -0.88
CA GLN A 149 -18.59 5.73 -2.15
C GLN A 149 -17.72 6.98 -2.07
N ALA A 150 -17.91 7.82 -1.04
CA ALA A 150 -17.11 9.02 -0.83
C ALA A 150 -15.61 8.70 -0.68
N MET A 151 -15.28 7.68 0.12
CA MET A 151 -13.92 7.15 0.23
C MET A 151 -13.36 6.76 -1.15
N SER A 152 -14.16 6.05 -1.96
CA SER A 152 -13.72 5.59 -3.27
C SER A 152 -13.44 6.73 -4.24
N GLU A 153 -14.30 7.74 -4.27
CA GLU A 153 -14.16 8.94 -5.11
C GLU A 153 -12.90 9.74 -4.74
N ASP A 154 -12.70 9.98 -3.44
CA ASP A 154 -11.54 10.69 -2.91
C ASP A 154 -10.22 9.94 -3.19
N MET A 155 -10.20 8.62 -3.01
CA MET A 155 -9.07 7.77 -3.37
C MET A 155 -8.73 7.81 -4.86
N MET A 156 -9.73 7.83 -5.75
CA MET A 156 -9.52 7.96 -7.20
C MET A 156 -8.96 9.34 -7.57
N GLN A 157 -9.48 10.41 -6.95
CA GLN A 157 -9.04 11.78 -7.19
C GLN A 157 -7.57 11.96 -6.81
N ARG A 158 -7.12 11.44 -5.65
CA ARG A 158 -5.69 11.45 -5.26
C ARG A 158 -4.77 10.79 -6.27
N ARG A 159 -5.30 9.87 -7.06
CA ARG A 159 -4.58 9.09 -8.07
C ARG A 159 -4.76 9.65 -9.48
N GLY A 160 -5.44 10.78 -9.64
CA GLY A 160 -5.71 11.42 -10.93
C GLY A 160 -6.66 10.62 -11.83
N VAL A 161 -7.44 9.71 -11.26
CA VAL A 161 -8.42 8.89 -11.99
C VAL A 161 -9.78 9.59 -11.92
N ALA A 162 -10.37 9.91 -13.07
CA ALA A 162 -11.71 10.48 -13.10
C ALA A 162 -12.76 9.43 -12.66
N PRO A 163 -13.72 9.78 -11.80
CA PRO A 163 -14.80 8.87 -11.45
C PRO A 163 -15.59 8.52 -12.73
N LYS A 164 -15.91 7.24 -12.92
CA LYS A 164 -16.86 6.86 -13.98
C LYS A 164 -18.21 7.45 -13.60
N THR A 165 -18.63 8.52 -14.27
CA THR A 165 -20.02 9.00 -14.20
C THR A 165 -20.94 7.86 -14.59
N GLN A 166 -21.71 7.34 -13.63
CA GLN A 166 -22.87 6.52 -13.96
C GLN A 166 -23.87 7.42 -14.66
N GLU A 167 -24.06 7.21 -15.97
CA GLU A 167 -25.16 7.84 -16.69
C GLU A 167 -26.49 7.46 -16.02
N PRO A 168 -27.40 8.41 -15.78
CA PRO A 168 -28.72 8.08 -15.30
C PRO A 168 -29.41 7.19 -16.35
N GLN A 169 -29.84 5.99 -15.95
CA GLN A 169 -30.68 5.16 -16.81
C GLN A 169 -31.97 5.93 -17.14
N ALA A 170 -32.04 6.44 -18.36
CA ALA A 170 -33.23 7.10 -18.88
C ALA A 170 -34.40 6.10 -18.84
N GLY A 171 -35.44 6.49 -18.11
CA GLY A 171 -36.57 5.66 -17.74
C GLY A 171 -37.34 5.04 -18.90
N ALA A 172 -38.00 3.94 -18.57
CA ALA A 172 -39.01 3.29 -19.38
C ALA A 172 -40.10 4.29 -19.80
N VAL A 173 -40.12 4.64 -21.10
CA VAL A 173 -41.29 5.27 -21.72
C VAL A 173 -42.16 4.16 -22.29
N LEU A 174 -43.21 3.84 -21.53
CA LEU A 174 -44.39 3.12 -22.00
C LEU A 174 -44.95 3.79 -23.26
N LYS A 175 -44.96 3.10 -24.39
CA LYS A 175 -45.86 3.43 -25.51
C LYS A 175 -46.94 2.36 -25.59
N ALA A 176 -48.11 2.72 -25.08
CA ALA A 176 -49.38 2.08 -25.42
C ALA A 176 -50.11 2.93 -26.48
N LYS A 177 -50.96 2.24 -27.26
CA LYS A 177 -51.94 2.72 -28.26
C LYS A 177 -51.35 2.89 -29.67
N TYR A 178 -51.91 2.33 -30.75
CA TYR A 178 -53.29 1.97 -31.08
C TYR A 178 -53.34 0.76 -32.03
N ALA A 179 -54.33 -0.13 -31.84
CA ALA A 179 -54.92 -0.97 -32.90
C ALA A 179 -55.92 -0.11 -33.72
N PRO A 180 -56.30 -0.52 -34.95
CA PRO A 180 -57.21 -1.65 -35.15
C PRO A 180 -56.61 -2.84 -35.92
#